data_AF-A0A7K2Z678-F1
#
_entry.id   AF-A0A7K2Z678-F1
#
_cell.length_a   1.000
_cell.length_b   1.000
_cell.length_c   1.000
_cell.angle_alpha   90.00
_cell.angle_beta   90.00
_cell.angle_gamma   90.00
#
_symmetry.space_group_name_H-M   'P 1'
#
loop_
_entity.id
_entity.type
_entity.pdbx_description
1 polymer ?
#
loop_
_entity_poly.entity_id
_entity_poly.type
_entity_poly.pdbx_seq_one_letter_code
_entity_poly.pdbx_strand_id
1 'polypeptide(L)'
;MPFQLHFGERDLLRCRFALSPLVETQEAVRTLARPYRHGYHLPWLRQIREAAATLDLEPLWLLMPDGGHNPDFICPPPIGPLATFEEEIAGVRAVDPEVARADMELALSERPGARESVTGRRLLDDPARAVREIADLLERTWQTLIEPYWPRLRAVLEADIAHHSRRLADSGLAGLLGEVSTQLSWNGSTLTVKGTRGDHQQVLGGQGLVLMPSVFVWPEVVGGHQEPWQPGLIYPARGIGGLWSAAGERTPDALARLLGRVRA
;
A
#
# COMPACT_ATOMS: atom_id res chain seq x y z
N MET A 1 -14.39 -14.53 -5.42
CA MET A 1 -14.84 -14.84 -4.05
C MET A 1 -14.23 -13.80 -3.12
N PRO A 2 -14.79 -13.51 -1.95
CA PRO A 2 -14.22 -12.47 -1.08
C PRO A 2 -13.00 -12.99 -0.31
N PHE A 3 -12.04 -12.11 -0.04
CA PHE A 3 -10.96 -12.35 0.92
C PHE A 3 -11.49 -12.11 2.34
N GLN A 4 -11.26 -13.05 3.26
CA GLN A 4 -11.80 -13.01 4.63
C GLN A 4 -10.67 -13.07 5.67
N LEU A 5 -10.75 -12.16 6.63
CA LEU A 5 -9.88 -12.12 7.81
C LEU A 5 -10.71 -12.45 9.05
N HIS A 6 -10.33 -13.51 9.77
CA HIS A 6 -11.01 -13.97 10.98
C HIS A 6 -10.26 -13.53 12.23
N PHE A 7 -10.95 -12.79 13.09
CA PHE A 7 -10.42 -12.17 14.30
C PHE A 7 -10.75 -13.02 15.52
N GLY A 8 -9.76 -13.19 16.40
CA GLY A 8 -9.98 -13.52 17.80
C GLY A 8 -10.07 -12.27 18.67
N GLU A 9 -10.43 -12.44 19.95
CA GLU A 9 -10.59 -11.33 20.90
C GLU A 9 -9.29 -10.52 21.09
N ARG A 10 -8.14 -11.21 21.09
CA ARG A 10 -6.82 -10.57 21.25
C ARG A 10 -6.41 -9.72 20.04
N ASP A 11 -6.94 -10.01 18.86
CA ASP A 11 -6.63 -9.27 17.64
C ASP A 11 -7.19 -7.86 17.70
N LEU A 12 -8.39 -7.70 18.26
CA LEU A 12 -9.08 -6.41 18.36
C LEU A 12 -8.26 -5.38 19.15
N LEU A 13 -7.51 -5.83 20.16
CA LEU A 13 -6.63 -4.99 20.99
C LEU A 13 -5.30 -4.64 20.30
N ARG A 14 -4.98 -5.29 19.18
CA ARG A 14 -3.72 -5.17 18.44
C ARG A 14 -3.89 -4.54 17.06
N CYS A 15 -5.12 -4.15 16.71
CA CYS A 15 -5.38 -3.34 15.54
C CYS A 15 -4.72 -1.96 15.70
N ARG A 16 -4.00 -1.53 14.66
CA ARG A 16 -3.31 -0.23 14.68
C ARG A 16 -3.25 0.36 13.27
N PHE A 17 -3.04 1.67 13.22
CA PHE A 17 -2.66 2.33 11.98
C PHE A 17 -1.13 2.33 11.82
N ALA A 18 -0.67 2.33 10.57
CA ALA A 18 0.72 2.58 10.23
C ALA A 18 0.82 3.36 8.92
N LEU A 19 1.83 4.22 8.83
CA LEU A 19 2.28 4.78 7.56
C LEU A 19 3.40 3.93 7.00
N SER A 20 3.38 3.72 5.69
CA SER A 20 4.44 3.01 4.99
C SER A 20 4.84 3.75 3.71
N PRO A 21 6.01 4.41 3.68
CA PRO A 21 6.57 4.94 2.44
C PRO A 21 6.85 3.84 1.39
N LEU A 22 7.14 2.61 1.81
CA LEU A 22 7.35 1.48 0.91
C LEU A 22 6.05 1.02 0.23
N VAL A 23 4.93 0.94 0.96
CA VAL A 23 3.60 0.73 0.38
C VAL A 23 3.29 1.80 -0.66
N GLU A 24 3.51 3.07 -0.32
CA GLU A 24 3.26 4.19 -1.25
C GLU A 24 4.11 4.08 -2.52
N THR A 25 5.36 3.64 -2.39
CA THR A 25 6.24 3.39 -3.54
C THR A 25 5.71 2.30 -4.44
N GLN A 26 5.28 1.17 -3.88
CA GLN A 26 4.75 0.07 -4.67
C GLN A 26 3.41 0.40 -5.32
N GLU A 27 2.50 1.05 -4.59
CA GLU A 27 1.19 1.41 -5.14
C GLU A 27 1.32 2.49 -6.23
N ALA A 28 2.36 3.33 -6.17
CA ALA A 28 2.73 4.22 -7.27
C ALA A 28 3.24 3.44 -8.50
N VAL A 29 4.09 2.43 -8.31
CA VAL A 29 4.54 1.53 -9.41
C VAL A 29 3.37 0.78 -10.04
N ARG A 30 2.41 0.31 -9.23
CA ARG A 30 1.18 -0.31 -9.73
C ARG A 30 0.33 0.68 -10.51
N THR A 31 0.20 1.91 -10.00
CA THR A 31 -0.51 2.99 -10.70
C THR A 31 0.09 3.22 -12.08
N LEU A 32 1.42 3.20 -12.26
CA LEU A 32 2.06 3.33 -13.57
C LEU A 32 1.64 2.24 -14.58
N ALA A 33 1.41 1.02 -14.11
CA ALA A 33 0.99 -0.10 -14.95
C ALA A 33 -0.53 -0.19 -15.16
N ARG A 34 -1.34 0.58 -14.43
CA ARG A 34 -2.78 0.38 -14.29
C ARG A 34 -3.57 1.63 -14.66
N PRO A 35 -3.95 1.81 -15.95
CA PRO A 35 -4.68 2.99 -16.41
C PRO A 35 -5.94 3.33 -15.63
N TYR A 36 -6.64 2.34 -15.07
CA TYR A 36 -7.86 2.56 -14.28
C TYR A 36 -7.60 3.30 -12.96
N ARG A 37 -6.38 3.28 -12.43
CA ARG A 37 -5.97 4.02 -11.23
C ARG A 37 -5.56 5.46 -11.55
N HIS A 38 -5.34 5.81 -12.81
CA HIS A 38 -4.77 7.12 -13.18
C HIS A 38 -5.65 8.33 -12.84
N GLY A 39 -6.96 8.14 -12.66
CA GLY A 39 -7.95 9.23 -12.58
C GLY A 39 -7.58 10.34 -11.59
N TYR A 40 -7.12 9.99 -10.39
CA TYR A 40 -6.70 10.94 -9.37
C TYR A 40 -5.24 11.39 -9.47
N HIS A 41 -4.44 10.75 -10.33
CA HIS A 41 -2.98 10.93 -10.38
C HIS A 41 -2.48 11.53 -11.71
N LEU A 42 -3.37 11.87 -12.65
CA LEU A 42 -2.98 12.43 -13.96
C LEU A 42 -1.97 13.60 -13.87
N PRO A 43 -2.11 14.59 -12.96
CA PRO A 43 -1.12 15.66 -12.88
C PRO A 43 0.25 15.16 -12.40
N TRP A 44 0.30 14.27 -11.41
CA TRP A 44 1.54 13.62 -10.95
C TRP A 44 2.18 12.77 -12.04
N LEU A 45 1.39 11.93 -12.73
CA LEU A 45 1.84 11.09 -13.85
C LEU A 45 2.52 11.90 -14.96
N ARG A 46 2.01 13.11 -15.26
CA ARG A 46 2.65 14.01 -16.22
C ARG A 46 3.99 14.55 -15.74
N GLN A 47 4.08 14.91 -14.45
CA GLN A 47 5.29 15.48 -13.85
C GLN A 47 6.43 14.45 -13.78
N ILE A 48 6.11 13.21 -13.40
CA ILE A 48 7.11 12.16 -13.19
C ILE A 48 7.45 11.37 -14.45
N ARG A 49 6.79 11.63 -15.59
CA ARG A 49 6.92 10.82 -16.82
C ARG A 49 8.37 10.61 -17.27
N GLU A 50 9.16 11.68 -17.33
CA GLU A 50 10.56 11.61 -17.77
C GLU A 50 11.43 10.87 -16.75
N ALA A 51 11.21 11.12 -15.46
CA ALA A 51 11.93 10.43 -14.39
C ALA A 51 11.58 8.92 -14.35
N ALA A 52 10.31 8.56 -14.51
CA ALA A 52 9.86 7.18 -14.56
C ALA A 52 10.44 6.40 -15.76
N ALA A 53 10.66 7.07 -16.90
CA ALA A 53 11.28 6.46 -18.06
C ALA A 53 12.76 6.08 -17.85
N THR A 54 13.40 6.56 -16.78
CA THR A 54 14.78 6.18 -16.41
C THR A 54 14.85 4.89 -15.59
N LEU A 55 13.72 4.38 -15.12
CA LEU A 55 13.62 3.19 -14.27
C LEU A 55 13.17 1.99 -15.10
N ASP A 56 13.92 0.89 -15.03
CA ASP A 56 13.47 -0.40 -15.53
C ASP A 56 12.58 -1.08 -14.48
N LEU A 57 11.26 -0.86 -14.60
CA LEU A 57 10.25 -1.36 -13.67
C LEU A 57 9.73 -2.76 -14.04
N GLU A 58 10.21 -3.37 -15.12
CA GLU A 58 9.74 -4.68 -15.59
C GLU A 58 9.80 -5.77 -14.51
N PRO A 59 10.88 -5.90 -13.71
CA PRO A 59 10.93 -6.92 -12.66
C PRO A 59 9.87 -6.72 -11.56
N LEU A 60 9.58 -5.47 -11.18
CA LEU A 60 8.54 -5.17 -10.21
C LEU A 60 7.15 -5.46 -10.78
N TRP A 61 6.90 -5.00 -12.00
CA TRP A 61 5.61 -5.26 -12.65
C TRP A 61 5.36 -6.75 -12.83
N LEU A 62 6.38 -7.54 -13.16
CA LEU A 62 6.28 -9.00 -13.28
C LEU A 62 5.79 -9.64 -11.96
N LEU A 63 6.23 -9.12 -10.82
CA LEU A 63 5.86 -9.57 -9.47
C LEU A 63 4.56 -8.92 -8.93
N MET A 64 3.88 -8.05 -9.68
CA MET A 64 2.68 -7.33 -9.24
C MET A 64 1.43 -7.74 -10.03
N PRO A 65 0.91 -8.97 -9.87
CA PRO A 65 -0.28 -9.41 -10.60
C PRO A 65 -1.52 -8.55 -10.33
N ASP A 66 -2.42 -8.52 -11.32
CA ASP A 66 -3.70 -7.78 -11.22
C ASP A 66 -4.67 -8.41 -10.22
N GLY A 67 -4.41 -9.65 -9.79
CA GLY A 67 -5.09 -10.31 -8.69
C GLY A 67 -4.37 -11.58 -8.29
N GLY A 68 -4.78 -12.18 -7.18
CA GLY A 68 -4.06 -13.30 -6.57
C GLY A 68 -2.92 -12.82 -5.67
N HIS A 69 -1.91 -13.67 -5.54
CA HIS A 69 -0.79 -13.45 -4.62
C HIS A 69 0.13 -12.30 -5.06
N ASN A 70 0.31 -11.31 -4.17
CA ASN A 70 1.34 -10.28 -4.32
C ASN A 70 2.43 -10.61 -3.31
N PRO A 71 3.72 -10.59 -3.70
CA PRO A 71 4.76 -11.02 -2.79
C PRO A 71 4.82 -10.08 -1.59
N ASP A 72 4.64 -10.63 -0.40
CA ASP A 72 4.67 -9.87 0.84
C ASP A 72 6.09 -9.43 1.20
N PHE A 73 7.13 -10.13 0.73
CA PHE A 73 8.53 -9.77 1.01
C PHE A 73 8.93 -8.41 0.42
N ILE A 74 8.29 -7.97 -0.67
CA ILE A 74 8.54 -6.63 -1.20
C ILE A 74 7.85 -5.56 -0.37
N CYS A 75 6.82 -5.93 0.42
CA CYS A 75 5.97 -5.05 1.22
C CYS A 75 5.75 -5.59 2.65
N PRO A 76 6.83 -5.83 3.42
CA PRO A 76 6.70 -6.36 4.76
C PRO A 76 5.91 -5.36 5.61
N PRO A 77 5.03 -5.82 6.52
CA PRO A 77 4.30 -4.94 7.42
C PRO A 77 5.26 -4.01 8.20
N PRO A 78 4.96 -2.71 8.32
CA PRO A 78 5.85 -1.77 8.99
C PRO A 78 6.10 -2.16 10.44
N ILE A 79 7.37 -2.13 10.87
CA ILE A 79 7.81 -2.49 12.23
C ILE A 79 7.15 -1.58 13.29
N GLY A 80 6.81 -0.36 12.90
CA GLY A 80 6.18 0.64 13.77
C GLY A 80 5.10 1.46 13.04
N PRO A 81 4.43 2.40 13.75
CA PRO A 81 3.38 3.22 13.17
C PRO A 81 3.91 4.29 12.20
N LEU A 82 5.18 4.69 12.32
CA LEU A 82 5.80 5.76 11.55
C LEU A 82 7.20 5.35 11.05
N ALA A 83 7.33 4.11 10.57
CA ALA A 83 8.60 3.60 10.03
C ALA A 83 9.08 4.49 8.88
N THR A 84 10.38 4.72 8.83
CA THR A 84 11.06 5.43 7.74
C THR A 84 11.23 4.52 6.53
N PHE A 85 11.49 5.11 5.36
CA PHE A 85 11.73 4.32 4.16
C PHE A 85 12.96 3.43 4.31
N GLU A 86 14.00 3.96 4.96
CA GLU A 86 15.26 3.27 5.23
C GLU A 86 15.06 2.04 6.12
N GLU A 87 14.20 2.14 7.14
CA GLU A 87 13.85 1.00 8.00
C GLU A 87 13.04 -0.07 7.24
N GLU A 88 12.07 0.35 6.42
CA GLU A 88 11.23 -0.57 5.65
C GLU A 88 12.04 -1.31 4.57
N ILE A 89 12.88 -0.59 3.81
CA ILE A 89 13.71 -1.20 2.77
C ILE A 89 14.81 -2.09 3.36
N ALA A 90 15.33 -1.76 4.54
CA ALA A 90 16.23 -2.66 5.28
C ALA A 90 15.52 -3.98 5.63
N GLY A 91 14.23 -3.93 5.98
CA GLY A 91 13.39 -5.12 6.17
C GLY A 91 13.33 -6.00 4.93
N VAL A 92 13.08 -5.42 3.75
CA VAL A 92 13.09 -6.15 2.47
C VAL A 92 14.44 -6.80 2.20
N ARG A 93 15.55 -6.08 2.44
CA ARG A 93 16.91 -6.57 2.22
C ARG A 93 17.30 -7.70 3.17
N ALA A 94 16.66 -7.76 4.35
CA ALA A 94 16.93 -8.75 5.38
C ALA A 94 16.08 -10.03 5.24
N VAL A 95 15.14 -10.09 4.29
CA VAL A 95 14.30 -11.26 4.09
C VAL A 95 15.17 -12.46 3.68
N ASP A 96 14.87 -13.62 4.28
CA ASP A 96 15.46 -14.89 3.88
C ASP A 96 15.22 -15.13 2.38
N PRO A 97 16.28 -15.34 1.57
CA PRO A 97 16.13 -15.61 0.15
C PRO A 97 15.15 -16.74 -0.19
N GLU A 98 15.05 -17.78 0.63
CA GLU A 98 14.11 -18.88 0.36
C GLU A 98 12.65 -18.51 0.63
N VAL A 99 12.40 -17.64 1.61
CA VAL A 99 11.07 -17.04 1.83
C VAL A 99 10.71 -16.19 0.62
N ALA A 100 11.61 -15.31 0.17
CA ALA A 100 11.39 -14.49 -1.01
C ALA A 100 11.21 -15.33 -2.28
N ARG A 101 11.95 -16.44 -2.44
CA ARG A 101 11.80 -17.34 -3.60
C ARG A 101 10.41 -17.96 -3.66
N ALA A 102 9.91 -18.50 -2.54
CA ALA A 102 8.57 -19.07 -2.47
C ALA A 102 7.49 -18.02 -2.77
N ASP A 103 7.69 -16.81 -2.25
CA ASP A 103 6.78 -15.68 -2.42
C ASP A 103 6.73 -15.17 -3.88
N MET A 104 7.90 -15.05 -4.52
CA MET A 104 8.01 -14.77 -5.96
C MET A 104 7.39 -15.88 -6.81
N GLU A 105 7.59 -17.14 -6.44
CA GLU A 105 7.05 -18.30 -7.18
C GLU A 105 5.52 -18.27 -7.22
N LEU A 106 4.87 -17.93 -6.09
CA LEU A 106 3.42 -17.72 -6.03
C LEU A 106 2.99 -16.55 -6.92
N ALA A 107 3.62 -15.38 -6.80
CA ALA A 107 3.26 -14.21 -7.59
C ALA A 107 3.41 -14.44 -9.11
N LEU A 108 4.47 -15.13 -9.53
CA LEU A 108 4.70 -15.49 -10.93
C LEU A 108 3.68 -16.51 -11.44
N SER A 109 3.14 -17.39 -10.58
CA SER A 109 2.11 -18.36 -10.96
C SER A 109 0.76 -17.72 -11.29
N GLU A 110 0.49 -16.53 -10.77
CA GLU A 110 -0.73 -15.75 -11.06
C GLU A 110 -0.73 -15.12 -12.45
N ARG A 111 0.39 -15.21 -13.17
CA ARG A 111 0.59 -14.62 -14.50
C ARG A 111 1.04 -15.68 -15.52
N PRO A 112 0.19 -16.03 -16.50
CA PRO A 112 0.57 -16.98 -17.54
C PRO A 112 1.88 -16.58 -18.24
N GLY A 113 2.86 -17.50 -18.25
CA GLY A 113 4.15 -17.29 -18.90
C GLY A 113 5.17 -16.45 -18.11
N ALA A 114 4.80 -15.88 -16.95
CA ALA A 114 5.72 -15.04 -16.18
C ALA A 114 6.88 -15.85 -15.61
N ARG A 115 6.61 -17.06 -15.10
CA ARG A 115 7.63 -17.98 -14.59
C ARG A 115 8.63 -18.40 -15.67
N GLU A 116 8.16 -18.62 -16.90
CA GLU A 116 8.95 -19.05 -18.05
C GLU A 116 9.62 -17.88 -18.80
N SER A 117 9.35 -16.64 -18.40
CA SER A 117 10.03 -15.47 -18.94
C SER A 117 11.52 -15.47 -18.54
N VAL A 118 12.34 -14.71 -19.26
CA VAL A 118 13.76 -14.54 -18.93
C VAL A 118 13.92 -13.93 -17.53
N THR A 119 13.15 -12.88 -17.22
CA THR A 119 13.16 -12.23 -15.91
C THR A 119 12.66 -13.17 -14.81
N GLY A 120 11.54 -13.88 -15.03
CA GLY A 120 10.98 -14.80 -14.04
C GLY A 120 11.93 -15.93 -13.65
N ARG A 121 12.56 -16.60 -14.63
CA ARG A 121 13.59 -17.60 -14.36
C ARG A 121 14.77 -17.00 -13.58
N ARG A 122 15.27 -15.86 -14.02
CA ARG A 122 16.40 -15.16 -13.38
C ARG A 122 16.12 -14.79 -11.92
N LEU A 123 14.89 -14.37 -11.59
CA LEU A 123 14.48 -14.06 -10.22
C LEU A 123 14.45 -15.31 -9.34
N LEU A 124 14.05 -16.47 -9.89
CA LEU A 124 13.96 -17.73 -9.15
C LEU A 124 15.30 -18.49 -9.05
N ASP A 125 16.20 -18.34 -10.03
CA ASP A 125 17.48 -19.05 -10.09
C ASP A 125 18.49 -18.54 -9.03
N ASP A 126 18.44 -17.26 -8.67
CA ASP A 126 19.28 -16.65 -7.62
C ASP A 126 18.43 -15.69 -6.76
N PRO A 127 17.67 -16.24 -5.79
CA PRO A 127 16.74 -15.43 -5.00
C PRO A 127 17.44 -14.41 -4.11
N ALA A 128 18.67 -14.69 -3.65
CA ALA A 128 19.44 -13.73 -2.85
C ALA A 128 19.81 -12.49 -3.68
N ARG A 129 20.19 -12.69 -4.95
CA ARG A 129 20.39 -11.59 -5.90
C ARG A 129 19.08 -10.89 -6.23
N ALA A 130 18.00 -11.64 -6.44
CA ALA A 130 16.68 -11.07 -6.72
C ALA A 130 16.23 -10.10 -5.60
N VAL A 131 16.34 -10.51 -4.33
CA VAL A 131 16.02 -9.65 -3.18
C VAL A 131 16.81 -8.34 -3.22
N ARG A 132 18.13 -8.40 -3.45
CA ARG A 132 18.98 -7.20 -3.54
C ARG A 132 18.56 -6.29 -4.69
N GLU A 133 18.37 -6.83 -5.89
CA GLU A 133 18.02 -6.04 -7.07
C GLU A 133 16.63 -5.40 -6.97
N ILE A 134 15.65 -6.15 -6.42
CA ILE A 134 14.30 -5.64 -6.18
C ILE A 134 14.32 -4.54 -5.12
N ALA A 135 15.05 -4.72 -4.02
CA ALA A 135 15.21 -3.68 -3.02
C ALA A 135 15.91 -2.43 -3.58
N ASP A 136 16.97 -2.58 -4.37
CA ASP A 136 17.65 -1.47 -5.03
C ASP A 136 16.73 -0.73 -6.01
N LEU A 137 15.87 -1.47 -6.73
CA LEU A 137 14.90 -0.88 -7.65
C LEU A 137 13.79 -0.13 -6.91
N LEU A 138 13.29 -0.66 -5.79
CA LEU A 138 12.33 0.02 -4.92
C LEU A 138 12.93 1.30 -4.34
N GLU A 139 14.17 1.27 -3.87
CA GLU A 139 14.89 2.44 -3.35
C GLU A 139 15.08 3.53 -4.42
N ARG A 140 15.54 3.16 -5.62
CA ARG A 140 15.64 4.13 -6.74
C ARG A 140 14.27 4.69 -7.11
N THR A 141 13.23 3.87 -7.10
CA THR A 141 11.86 4.29 -7.40
C THR A 141 11.36 5.29 -6.36
N TRP A 142 11.58 5.02 -5.07
CA TRP A 142 11.26 5.93 -3.98
C TRP A 142 11.93 7.29 -4.18
N GLN A 143 13.26 7.31 -4.31
CA GLN A 143 14.06 8.54 -4.45
C GLN A 143 13.62 9.37 -5.67
N THR A 144 13.26 8.69 -6.75
CA THR A 144 12.95 9.33 -8.03
C THR A 144 11.50 9.82 -8.10
N LEU A 145 10.54 9.03 -7.64
CA LEU A 145 9.11 9.24 -7.92
C LEU A 145 8.30 9.69 -6.70
N ILE A 146 8.75 9.38 -5.48
CA ILE A 146 7.95 9.51 -4.26
C ILE A 146 8.55 10.50 -3.27
N GLU A 147 9.84 10.36 -2.96
CA GLU A 147 10.57 11.22 -2.01
C GLU A 147 10.34 12.73 -2.27
N PRO A 148 10.36 13.24 -3.52
CA PRO A 148 10.11 14.66 -3.79
C PRO A 148 8.70 15.14 -3.38
N TYR A 149 7.74 14.23 -3.31
CA TYR A 149 6.35 14.49 -2.94
C TYR A 149 6.02 14.01 -1.52
N TRP A 150 6.94 13.31 -0.85
CA TRP A 150 6.66 12.62 0.40
C TRP A 150 6.12 13.53 1.51
N PRO A 151 6.63 14.75 1.75
CA PRO A 151 6.05 15.64 2.75
C PRO A 151 4.56 15.92 2.52
N ARG A 152 4.15 16.02 1.26
CA ARG A 152 2.75 16.25 0.86
C ARG A 152 1.90 14.99 1.00
N LEU A 153 2.43 13.84 0.57
CA LEU A 153 1.77 12.54 0.72
C LEU A 153 1.57 12.21 2.20
N ARG A 154 2.64 12.28 2.98
CA ARG A 154 2.64 12.05 4.43
C ARG A 154 1.60 12.90 5.15
N ALA A 155 1.49 14.19 4.82
CA ALA A 155 0.49 15.07 5.45
C ALA A 155 -0.95 14.60 5.20
N VAL A 156 -1.26 14.08 4.00
CA VAL A 156 -2.59 13.49 3.70
C VAL A 156 -2.81 12.22 4.49
N LEU A 157 -1.82 11.33 4.53
CA LEU A 157 -1.92 10.05 5.23
C LEU A 157 -2.03 10.24 6.75
N GLU A 158 -1.28 11.17 7.35
CA GLU A 158 -1.38 11.52 8.76
C GLU A 158 -2.76 12.12 9.10
N ALA A 159 -3.31 12.97 8.23
CA ALA A 159 -4.65 13.53 8.41
C ALA A 159 -5.75 12.45 8.34
N ASP A 160 -5.57 11.47 7.45
CA ASP A 160 -6.44 10.30 7.34
C ASP A 160 -6.40 9.44 8.62
N ILE A 161 -5.21 9.08 9.12
CA ILE A 161 -5.04 8.36 10.39
C ILE A 161 -5.67 9.12 11.53
N ALA A 162 -5.45 10.44 11.62
CA ALA A 162 -6.04 11.26 12.68
C ALA A 162 -7.58 11.26 12.62
N HIS A 163 -8.16 11.30 11.42
CA HIS A 163 -9.60 11.18 11.23
C HIS A 163 -10.12 9.82 11.71
N HIS A 164 -9.53 8.73 11.22
CA HIS A 164 -9.97 7.39 11.53
C HIS A 164 -9.68 6.96 12.98
N SER A 165 -8.65 7.51 13.62
CA SER A 165 -8.39 7.33 15.05
C SER A 165 -9.50 7.93 15.91
N ARG A 166 -10.05 9.10 15.53
CA ARG A 166 -11.23 9.66 16.20
C ARG A 166 -12.47 8.80 15.98
N ARG A 167 -12.70 8.32 14.75
CA ARG A 167 -13.82 7.41 14.45
C ARG A 167 -13.72 6.12 15.25
N LEU A 168 -12.52 5.54 15.38
CA LEU A 168 -12.28 4.37 16.21
C LEU A 168 -12.65 4.62 17.68
N ALA A 169 -12.31 5.79 18.22
CA ALA A 169 -12.69 6.17 19.59
C ALA A 169 -14.20 6.40 19.74
N ASP A 170 -14.86 6.98 18.74
CA ASP A 170 -16.29 7.33 18.79
C ASP A 170 -17.22 6.14 18.55
N SER A 171 -16.87 5.23 17.62
CA SER A 171 -17.78 4.17 17.12
C SER A 171 -17.16 2.77 17.10
N GLY A 172 -15.93 2.62 17.62
CA GLY A 172 -15.22 1.34 17.67
C GLY A 172 -14.79 0.83 16.30
N LEU A 173 -14.16 -0.36 16.28
CA LEU A 173 -13.57 -0.94 15.07
C LEU A 173 -14.61 -1.22 13.99
N ALA A 174 -15.80 -1.69 14.37
CA ALA A 174 -16.89 -1.98 13.45
C ALA A 174 -17.34 -0.73 12.68
N GLY A 175 -17.50 0.40 13.39
CA GLY A 175 -17.88 1.68 12.78
C GLY A 175 -16.77 2.24 11.88
N LEU A 176 -15.50 2.09 12.30
CA LEU A 176 -14.35 2.48 11.50
C LEU A 176 -14.27 1.72 10.16
N LEU A 177 -14.33 0.38 10.18
CA LEU A 177 -14.11 -0.44 8.99
C LEU A 177 -15.13 -0.15 7.88
N GLY A 178 -16.37 0.16 8.24
CA GLY A 178 -17.40 0.55 7.28
C GLY A 178 -17.15 1.91 6.60
N GLU A 179 -16.36 2.78 7.21
CA GLU A 179 -16.02 4.10 6.64
C GLU A 179 -14.73 4.11 5.85
N VAL A 180 -13.81 3.19 6.15
CA VAL A 180 -12.52 3.08 5.47
C VAL A 180 -12.71 2.80 3.97
N SER A 181 -13.62 1.88 3.62
CA SER A 181 -13.96 1.59 2.22
C SER A 181 -15.25 0.81 2.12
N THR A 182 -16.03 1.07 1.06
CA THR A 182 -17.25 0.31 0.74
C THR A 182 -16.97 -1.15 0.36
N GLN A 183 -15.71 -1.49 0.08
CA GLN A 183 -15.27 -2.86 -0.16
C GLN A 183 -15.17 -3.68 1.13
N LEU A 184 -15.18 -3.04 2.30
CA LEU A 184 -15.07 -3.71 3.59
C LEU A 184 -16.45 -3.99 4.18
N SER A 185 -16.61 -5.19 4.72
CA SER A 185 -17.81 -5.59 5.46
C SER A 185 -17.41 -6.36 6.70
N TRP A 186 -17.88 -5.88 7.85
CA TRP A 186 -17.61 -6.46 9.16
C TRP A 186 -18.85 -7.12 9.73
N ASN A 187 -18.72 -8.33 10.27
CA ASN A 187 -19.83 -9.07 10.89
C ASN A 187 -19.63 -9.36 12.39
N GLY A 188 -18.68 -8.70 13.06
CA GLY A 188 -18.38 -8.87 14.48
C GLY A 188 -17.12 -9.71 14.77
N SER A 189 -16.75 -10.61 13.86
CA SER A 189 -15.54 -11.44 13.99
C SER A 189 -14.79 -11.65 12.68
N THR A 190 -15.41 -11.34 11.54
CA THR A 190 -14.82 -11.52 10.22
C THR A 190 -14.90 -10.21 9.43
N LEU A 191 -13.76 -9.78 8.91
CA LEU A 191 -13.66 -8.72 7.92
C LEU A 191 -13.63 -9.34 6.53
N THR A 192 -14.63 -9.01 5.72
CA THR A 192 -14.74 -9.42 4.33
C THR A 192 -14.30 -8.27 3.44
N VAL A 193 -13.29 -8.52 2.60
CA VAL A 193 -12.84 -7.60 1.55
C VAL A 193 -13.44 -8.06 0.22
N LYS A 194 -14.27 -7.20 -0.36
CA LYS A 194 -14.95 -7.44 -1.64
C LYS A 194 -14.08 -6.95 -2.79
N GLY A 195 -14.28 -7.54 -3.98
CA GLY A 195 -13.58 -7.10 -5.20
C GLY A 195 -12.20 -7.72 -5.41
N THR A 196 -11.73 -8.54 -4.48
CA THR A 196 -10.48 -9.31 -4.63
C THR A 196 -10.66 -10.50 -5.58
N ARG A 197 -9.61 -10.83 -6.34
CA ARG A 197 -9.53 -12.09 -7.10
C ARG A 197 -8.90 -13.16 -6.22
N GLY A 198 -9.54 -14.33 -6.12
CA GLY A 198 -9.13 -15.43 -5.25
C GLY A 198 -10.22 -15.82 -4.25
N ASP A 199 -10.00 -16.94 -3.56
CA ASP A 199 -10.70 -17.33 -2.34
C ASP A 199 -9.61 -17.51 -1.28
N HIS A 200 -9.55 -16.60 -0.32
CA HIS A 200 -8.50 -16.61 0.68
C HIS A 200 -9.11 -16.28 2.03
N GLN A 201 -8.82 -17.15 3.00
CA GLN A 201 -9.26 -17.02 4.38
C GLN A 201 -8.03 -17.07 5.27
N GLN A 202 -7.91 -16.09 6.16
CA GLN A 202 -6.78 -15.99 7.07
C GLN A 202 -7.30 -15.75 8.49
N VAL A 203 -6.80 -16.54 9.43
CA VAL A 203 -7.03 -16.33 10.86
C VAL A 203 -5.89 -15.47 11.40
N LEU A 204 -6.23 -14.36 12.06
CA LEU A 204 -5.22 -13.40 12.54
C LEU A 204 -4.37 -13.92 13.70
N GLY A 205 -4.85 -14.92 14.44
CA GLY A 205 -4.05 -15.66 15.41
C GLY A 205 -3.54 -14.84 16.60
N GLY A 206 -4.18 -13.71 16.93
CA GLY A 206 -3.71 -12.80 17.98
C GLY A 206 -2.64 -11.79 17.52
N GLN A 207 -2.36 -11.68 16.22
CA GLN A 207 -1.42 -10.70 15.67
C GLN A 207 -2.05 -9.31 15.46
N GLY A 208 -3.38 -9.21 15.43
CA GLY A 208 -4.09 -7.98 15.08
C GLY A 208 -4.05 -7.66 13.58
N LEU A 209 -4.58 -6.49 13.22
CA LEU A 209 -4.60 -6.00 11.84
C LEU A 209 -3.89 -4.63 11.74
N VAL A 210 -2.95 -4.50 10.81
CA VAL A 210 -2.32 -3.20 10.49
C VAL A 210 -3.11 -2.52 9.38
N LEU A 211 -3.67 -1.35 9.67
CA LEU A 211 -4.40 -0.51 8.73
C LEU A 211 -3.45 0.55 8.14
N MET A 212 -3.24 0.51 6.83
CA MET A 212 -2.31 1.39 6.13
C MET A 212 -3.05 2.23 5.09
N PRO A 213 -3.28 3.53 5.32
CA PRO A 213 -3.81 4.38 4.26
C PRO A 213 -2.78 4.48 3.14
N SER A 214 -3.26 4.50 1.90
CA SER A 214 -2.45 4.76 0.73
C SER A 214 -3.13 5.77 -0.20
N VAL A 215 -2.34 6.69 -0.74
CA VAL A 215 -2.79 7.63 -1.77
C VAL A 215 -3.02 6.91 -3.09
N PHE A 216 -2.13 5.99 -3.46
CA PHE A 216 -2.05 5.40 -4.80
C PHE A 216 -2.84 4.08 -4.95
N VAL A 217 -3.30 3.48 -3.86
CA VAL A 217 -4.11 2.25 -3.92
C VAL A 217 -5.52 2.49 -4.50
N TRP A 218 -5.97 3.76 -4.57
CA TRP A 218 -7.30 4.13 -5.03
C TRP A 218 -7.67 3.50 -6.39
N PRO A 219 -8.91 2.99 -6.58
CA PRO A 219 -10.01 2.89 -5.61
C PRO A 219 -10.01 1.59 -4.77
N GLU A 220 -8.93 0.81 -4.80
CA GLU A 220 -8.91 -0.56 -4.31
C GLU A 220 -8.57 -0.66 -2.83
N VAL A 221 -8.90 -1.80 -2.23
CA VAL A 221 -8.38 -2.23 -0.94
C VAL A 221 -7.52 -3.46 -1.18
N VAL A 222 -6.30 -3.45 -0.67
CA VAL A 222 -5.34 -4.55 -0.79
C VAL A 222 -5.07 -5.10 0.61
N GLY A 223 -5.00 -6.41 0.76
CA GLY A 223 -4.63 -7.05 2.02
C GLY A 223 -4.22 -8.50 1.76
N GLY A 224 -3.98 -9.24 2.83
CA GLY A 224 -3.65 -10.66 2.72
C GLY A 224 -2.17 -10.97 2.79
N HIS A 225 -1.47 -10.29 3.71
CA HIS A 225 -0.15 -10.69 4.17
C HIS A 225 -0.20 -12.11 4.75
N GLN A 226 0.38 -13.08 4.05
CA GLN A 226 0.40 -14.48 4.49
C GLN A 226 1.46 -14.71 5.57
N GLU A 227 1.36 -15.80 6.32
CA GLU A 227 2.44 -16.18 7.24
C GLU A 227 3.78 -16.23 6.49
N PRO A 228 4.86 -15.65 7.05
CA PRO A 228 5.05 -15.25 8.45
C PRO A 228 4.70 -13.79 8.78
N TRP A 229 4.11 -13.04 7.85
CA TRP A 229 3.90 -11.60 7.98
C TRP A 229 2.71 -11.25 8.86
N GLN A 230 2.79 -10.10 9.54
CA GLN A 230 1.64 -9.54 10.25
C GLN A 230 0.50 -9.21 9.27
N PRO A 231 -0.74 -9.62 9.54
CA PRO A 231 -1.87 -9.26 8.70
C PRO A 231 -2.00 -7.74 8.50
N GLY A 232 -2.07 -7.30 7.25
CA GLY A 232 -2.19 -5.91 6.86
C GLY A 232 -3.35 -5.66 5.89
N LEU A 233 -3.84 -4.42 5.91
CA LEU A 233 -4.85 -3.91 5.00
C LEU A 233 -4.46 -2.50 4.54
N ILE A 234 -4.14 -2.39 3.26
CA ILE A 234 -3.89 -1.13 2.56
C ILE A 234 -5.21 -0.61 2.01
N TYR A 235 -5.57 0.62 2.37
CA TYR A 235 -6.87 1.20 2.03
C TYR A 235 -6.76 2.60 1.42
N PRO A 236 -7.74 3.03 0.62
CA PRO A 236 -7.68 4.30 -0.08
C PRO A 236 -7.78 5.47 0.89
N ALA A 237 -6.73 6.29 0.98
CA ALA A 237 -6.69 7.45 1.85
C ALA A 237 -7.75 8.49 1.45
N ARG A 238 -8.29 9.18 2.45
CA ARG A 238 -9.17 10.34 2.28
C ARG A 238 -8.35 11.57 1.87
N GLY A 239 -9.04 12.57 1.31
CA GLY A 239 -8.44 13.90 1.08
C GLY A 239 -7.51 14.01 -0.13
N ILE A 240 -7.45 13.00 -1.01
CA ILE A 240 -6.56 13.02 -2.18
C ILE A 240 -7.02 13.96 -3.31
N GLY A 241 -8.26 14.45 -3.29
CA GLY A 241 -8.84 15.22 -4.40
C GLY A 241 -8.11 16.52 -4.76
N GLY A 242 -7.41 17.13 -3.79
CA GLY A 242 -6.56 18.32 -4.00
C GLY A 242 -5.06 18.01 -3.96
N LEU A 243 -4.68 16.74 -4.00
CA LEU A 243 -3.30 16.29 -3.77
C LEU A 243 -2.34 16.64 -4.90
N TRP A 244 -2.81 17.01 -6.07
CA TRP A 244 -1.89 17.47 -7.14
C TRP A 244 -2.15 18.89 -7.63
N SER A 245 -3.14 19.57 -7.05
CA SER A 245 -3.42 20.99 -7.31
C SER A 245 -2.30 21.89 -6.77
N ALA A 246 -2.00 22.99 -7.45
CA ALA A 246 -1.01 23.96 -6.98
C ALA A 246 -1.48 24.59 -5.65
N ALA A 247 -0.53 24.96 -4.77
CA ALA A 247 -0.84 25.54 -3.46
C ALA A 247 -1.69 26.83 -3.55
N GLY A 248 -1.68 27.53 -4.70
CA GLY A 248 -2.48 28.73 -4.96
C GLY A 248 -3.94 28.49 -5.35
N GLU A 249 -4.35 27.24 -5.61
CA GLU A 249 -5.74 26.90 -5.97
C GLU A 249 -6.57 26.42 -4.75
N ARG A 250 -5.91 26.15 -3.61
CA ARG A 250 -6.54 25.47 -2.47
C ARG A 250 -7.38 26.38 -1.57
N THR A 251 -7.35 27.69 -1.80
CA THR A 251 -8.23 28.60 -1.06
C THR A 251 -8.84 29.56 -2.06
N PRO A 252 -10.08 29.30 -2.52
CA PRO A 252 -10.86 30.36 -3.13
C PRO A 252 -10.86 31.53 -2.15
N ASP A 253 -10.57 32.75 -2.60
CA ASP A 253 -10.56 33.95 -1.73
C ASP A 253 -11.85 34.08 -0.89
N ALA A 254 -12.95 33.49 -1.35
CA ALA A 254 -14.21 33.34 -0.64
C ALA A 254 -14.08 32.56 0.69
N LEU A 255 -13.30 31.48 0.73
CA LEU A 255 -13.08 30.65 1.93
C LEU A 255 -12.11 31.34 2.92
N ALA A 256 -11.08 32.01 2.41
CA ALA A 256 -10.16 32.83 3.21
C ALA A 256 -10.89 34.01 3.89
N ARG A 257 -11.91 34.57 3.23
CA ARG A 257 -12.78 35.62 3.78
C ARG A 257 -13.74 35.10 4.85
N LEU A 258 -14.18 33.84 4.77
CA LEU A 258 -15.06 33.21 5.76
C LEU A 258 -14.33 32.76 7.04
N LEU A 259 -13.08 32.34 6.93
CA LEU A 259 -12.28 31.90 8.08
C LEU A 259 -11.66 33.04 8.90
N GLY A 260 -11.74 34.28 8.40
CA GLY A 260 -11.13 35.45 9.01
C GLY A 260 -9.60 35.42 8.90
N ARG A 261 -9.00 36.55 8.51
CA ARG A 261 -7.54 36.72 8.63
C ARG A 261 -7.19 36.67 10.12
N VAL A 262 -6.71 35.54 10.61
CA VAL A 262 -6.10 35.46 11.95
C VAL A 262 -4.88 36.38 11.91
N ARG A 263 -4.98 37.52 12.61
CA ARG A 263 -3.86 38.41 12.86
C ARG A 263 -2.95 37.75 13.89
N ALA A 264 -1.70 37.50 13.52
CA ALA A 264 -0.53 37.56 14.40
C ALA A 264 0.65 38.01 13.55
#